data_AF-A0A1Q8Q1U4-F1
#
_entry.id   AF-A0A1Q8Q1U4-F1
#
_cell.length_a   1.000
_cell.length_b   1.000
_cell.length_c   1.000
_cell.angle_alpha   90.00
_cell.angle_beta   90.00
_cell.angle_gamma   90.00
#
_symmetry.space_group_name_H-M   'P 1'
#
loop_
_entity.id
_entity.type
_entity.pdbx_description
1 polymer ?
#
loop_
_entity_poly.entity_id
_entity_poly.type
_entity_poly.pdbx_seq_one_letter_code
_entity_poly.pdbx_strand_id
1 'polypeptide(L)'
;MIQISGMPFQQSDMWSSGSIESVIIQQMNKDTSVYSYQSVGELSFEIKLRKNIILSARAMNQSNVRFEVFSKSRCNPQYWHLTRTGGFLLRHGVKPSDAIQDIYMNSSQYAFECATAKVIIYYHAVLILMGESLFNQLFQNIYLYSWHADPDLGIEPTYTGHFLPGDVVYFNNPDFNPQTPQWRGENAVVLGDGTYFGHGLGIKTAEQMIHALNQRRRPGTNQSAYLTNVVTRPSFKHLAKLSMSQPSYSIYKYQHLGVHHNKNSIPFDQYVFYL
;
A
#
# COMPACT_ATOMS: atom_id res chain seq x y z
N MET A 1 -3.19 20.56 10.38
CA MET A 1 -4.27 20.82 11.37
C MET A 1 -5.43 19.84 11.14
N ILE A 2 -6.01 19.26 12.20
CA ILE A 2 -7.18 18.36 12.09
C ILE A 2 -8.48 19.14 12.39
N GLN A 3 -9.53 18.87 11.61
CA GLN A 3 -10.88 19.43 11.82
C GLN A 3 -11.94 18.33 11.80
N ILE A 4 -12.95 18.46 12.66
CA ILE A 4 -14.15 17.61 12.67
C ILE A 4 -15.37 18.50 12.50
N SER A 5 -16.16 18.25 11.45
CA SER A 5 -17.34 19.06 11.08
C SER A 5 -17.04 20.55 11.00
N GLY A 6 -15.85 20.90 10.49
CA GLY A 6 -15.37 22.28 10.36
C GLY A 6 -14.75 22.88 11.62
N MET A 7 -14.82 22.21 12.77
CA MET A 7 -14.25 22.68 14.03
C MET A 7 -12.84 22.11 14.27
N PRO A 8 -11.86 22.91 14.74
CA PRO A 8 -10.54 22.41 15.11
C PRO A 8 -10.64 21.27 16.13
N PHE A 9 -10.01 20.15 15.84
CA PHE A 9 -9.95 19.02 16.75
C PHE A 9 -8.76 19.18 17.69
N GLN A 10 -9.03 19.30 19.00
CA GLN A 10 -7.98 19.24 20.01
C GLN A 10 -7.60 17.79 20.29
N GLN A 11 -6.31 17.53 20.39
CA GLN A 11 -5.79 16.19 20.67
C GLN A 11 -6.39 15.68 21.98
N SER A 12 -7.16 14.60 21.90
CA SER A 12 -7.81 13.95 23.04
C SER A 12 -6.93 12.82 23.57
N ASP A 13 -7.13 12.45 24.84
CA ASP A 13 -6.52 11.25 25.47
C ASP A 13 -7.01 9.92 24.87
N MET A 14 -7.65 9.96 23.69
CA MET A 14 -8.15 8.80 22.96
C MET A 14 -7.04 7.82 22.53
N TRP A 15 -5.81 8.31 22.36
CA TRP A 15 -4.66 7.49 21.99
C TRP A 15 -3.55 7.65 23.00
N SER A 16 -3.02 6.53 23.49
CA SER A 16 -1.94 6.54 24.47
C SER A 16 -0.70 7.25 23.93
N SER A 17 -0.04 8.02 24.80
CA SER A 17 1.22 8.67 24.46
C SER A 17 2.27 7.64 24.02
N GLY A 18 2.98 7.92 22.93
CA GLY A 18 3.99 7.02 22.37
C GLY A 18 3.42 5.92 21.45
N SER A 19 2.10 5.79 21.32
CA SER A 19 1.50 4.90 20.31
C SER A 19 1.75 5.39 18.89
N ILE A 20 1.72 4.49 17.90
CA ILE A 20 1.84 4.89 16.49
C ILE A 20 0.68 5.82 16.06
N GLU A 21 -0.50 5.63 16.64
CA GLU A 21 -1.64 6.53 16.47
C GLU A 21 -1.32 7.95 16.93
N SER A 22 -0.69 8.10 18.10
CA SER A 22 -0.27 9.42 18.61
C SER A 22 0.77 10.08 17.69
N VAL A 23 1.70 9.30 17.12
CA VAL A 23 2.68 9.80 16.14
C VAL A 23 1.98 10.29 14.87
N ILE A 24 1.01 9.54 14.35
CA ILE A 24 0.24 9.94 13.17
C ILE A 24 -0.49 11.27 13.43
N ILE A 25 -1.23 11.39 14.55
CA ILE A 25 -1.95 12.62 14.92
C ILE A 25 -1.00 13.81 15.05
N GLN A 26 0.15 13.61 15.72
CA GLN A 26 1.16 14.66 15.83
C GLN A 26 1.68 15.11 14.46
N GLN A 27 1.93 14.18 13.54
CA GLN A 27 2.38 14.53 12.19
C GLN A 27 1.28 15.25 11.40
N MET A 28 0.02 14.83 11.48
CA MET A 28 -1.11 15.54 10.84
C MET A 28 -1.29 16.98 11.37
N ASN A 29 -0.98 17.21 12.65
CA ASN A 29 -1.05 18.54 13.25
C ASN A 29 0.14 19.43 12.86
N LYS A 30 1.32 18.85 12.59
CA LYS A 30 2.51 19.57 12.09
C LYS A 30 2.42 19.95 10.61
N ASP A 31 1.61 19.25 9.84
CA ASP A 31 1.37 19.56 8.43
C ASP A 31 0.66 20.91 8.28
N THR A 32 1.01 21.63 7.21
CA THR A 32 0.31 22.84 6.77
C THR A 32 -1.06 22.53 6.16
N SER A 33 -1.27 21.29 5.70
CA SER A 33 -2.53 20.79 5.17
C SER A 33 -3.62 20.68 6.25
N VAL A 34 -4.87 20.87 5.84
CA VAL A 34 -6.04 20.67 6.70
C VAL A 34 -6.61 19.28 6.48
N TYR A 35 -6.67 18.47 7.54
CA TYR A 35 -7.29 17.15 7.56
C TYR A 35 -8.71 17.26 8.11
N SER A 36 -9.70 17.36 7.24
CA SER A 36 -11.11 17.54 7.63
C SER A 36 -11.88 16.22 7.60
N TYR A 37 -12.64 15.94 8.66
CA TYR A 37 -13.49 14.76 8.83
C TYR A 37 -14.92 15.17 9.19
N GLN A 38 -15.91 14.34 8.86
CA GLN A 38 -17.32 14.55 9.25
C GLN A 38 -17.63 14.05 10.66
N SER A 39 -16.79 13.18 11.21
CA SER A 39 -16.98 12.65 12.57
C SER A 39 -15.65 12.17 13.17
N VAL A 40 -15.64 12.01 14.50
CA VAL A 40 -14.55 11.33 15.22
C VAL A 40 -14.36 9.89 14.74
N GLY A 41 -15.45 9.22 14.32
CA GLY A 41 -15.40 7.86 13.77
C GLY A 41 -14.59 7.77 12.47
N GLU A 42 -14.73 8.76 11.59
CA GLU A 42 -13.98 8.84 10.33
C GLU A 42 -12.48 9.09 10.58
N LEU A 43 -12.14 10.02 11.47
CA LEU A 43 -10.76 10.23 11.92
C LEU A 43 -10.19 8.95 12.53
N SER A 44 -10.91 8.33 13.47
CA SER A 44 -10.49 7.08 14.11
C SER A 44 -10.25 5.96 13.10
N PHE A 45 -11.08 5.88 12.06
CA PHE A 45 -10.93 4.90 10.98
C PHE A 45 -9.61 5.11 10.22
N GLU A 46 -9.30 6.34 9.78
CA GLU A 46 -8.04 6.63 9.08
C GLU A 46 -6.83 6.26 9.95
N ILE A 47 -6.82 6.67 11.22
CA ILE A 47 -5.72 6.40 12.14
C ILE A 47 -5.52 4.88 12.33
N LYS A 48 -6.60 4.12 12.51
CA LYS A 48 -6.54 2.65 12.63
C LYS A 48 -6.08 2.00 11.32
N LEU A 49 -6.55 2.48 10.16
CA LEU A 49 -6.13 1.92 8.87
C LEU A 49 -4.64 2.17 8.62
N ARG A 50 -4.14 3.39 8.88
CA ARG A 50 -2.71 3.72 8.79
C ARG A 50 -1.86 2.81 9.68
N LYS A 51 -2.29 2.59 10.93
CA LYS A 51 -1.65 1.61 11.82
C LYS A 51 -1.64 0.21 11.23
N ASN A 52 -2.77 -0.27 10.70
CA ASN A 52 -2.86 -1.60 10.12
C ASN A 52 -2.03 -1.75 8.85
N ILE A 53 -1.83 -0.67 8.06
CA ILE A 53 -0.90 -0.66 6.92
C ILE A 53 0.53 -0.89 7.41
N ILE A 54 0.94 -0.20 8.48
CA ILE A 54 2.27 -0.37 9.09
C ILE A 54 2.44 -1.79 9.64
N LEU A 55 1.43 -2.31 10.35
CA LEU A 55 1.46 -3.69 10.88
C LEU A 55 1.54 -4.72 9.75
N SER A 56 0.77 -4.54 8.68
CA SER A 56 0.78 -5.40 7.50
C SER A 56 2.12 -5.36 6.76
N ALA A 57 2.77 -4.20 6.71
CA ALA A 57 4.11 -4.07 6.15
C ALA A 57 5.17 -4.80 7.00
N ARG A 58 5.11 -4.65 8.33
CA ARG A 58 6.02 -5.36 9.25
C ARG A 58 5.80 -6.87 9.21
N ALA A 59 4.55 -7.32 9.16
CA ALA A 59 4.22 -8.74 9.02
C ALA A 59 4.75 -9.31 7.70
N MET A 60 4.63 -8.56 6.59
CA MET A 60 5.18 -8.99 5.30
C MET A 60 6.70 -9.10 5.35
N ASN A 61 7.38 -8.14 5.99
CA ASN A 61 8.83 -8.18 6.18
C ASN A 61 9.30 -9.39 7.00
N GLN A 62 8.50 -9.83 7.97
CA GLN A 62 8.81 -10.99 8.83
C GLN A 62 8.45 -12.33 8.17
N SER A 63 7.67 -12.31 7.10
CA SER A 63 7.22 -13.50 6.39
C SER A 63 8.29 -14.03 5.42
N ASN A 64 8.02 -15.17 4.78
CA ASN A 64 8.89 -15.79 3.80
C ASN A 64 8.60 -15.38 2.34
N VAL A 65 7.76 -14.36 2.11
CA VAL A 65 7.48 -13.88 0.76
C VAL A 65 8.75 -13.30 0.15
N ARG A 66 8.98 -13.57 -1.13
CA ARG A 66 10.18 -13.08 -1.84
C ARG A 66 9.81 -12.07 -2.90
N PHE A 67 10.72 -11.13 -3.15
CA PHE A 67 10.63 -10.30 -4.34
C PHE A 67 10.93 -11.15 -5.58
N GLU A 68 10.07 -11.04 -6.60
CA GLU A 68 10.33 -11.53 -7.96
C GLU A 68 9.73 -10.56 -8.98
N VAL A 69 10.30 -10.54 -10.20
CA VAL A 69 9.68 -9.84 -11.33
C VAL A 69 8.43 -10.57 -11.82
N PHE A 70 7.56 -9.91 -12.58
CA PHE A 70 6.32 -10.51 -13.11
C PHE A 70 6.51 -11.89 -13.76
N SER A 71 7.51 -12.06 -14.63
CA SER A 71 7.76 -13.33 -15.34
C SER A 71 8.20 -14.48 -14.44
N LYS A 72 8.58 -14.21 -13.18
CA LYS A 72 9.00 -15.20 -12.17
C LYS A 72 8.08 -15.24 -10.96
N SER A 73 6.96 -14.52 -11.03
CA SER A 73 6.00 -14.44 -9.92
C SER A 73 5.38 -15.81 -9.67
N ARG A 74 5.06 -16.09 -8.40
CA ARG A 74 4.42 -17.34 -7.97
C ARG A 74 3.44 -17.06 -6.83
N CYS A 75 2.41 -17.87 -6.75
CA CYS A 75 1.36 -17.79 -5.74
C CYS A 75 0.84 -19.19 -5.40
N ASN A 76 0.22 -19.35 -4.23
CA ASN A 76 -0.43 -20.60 -3.86
C ASN A 76 -1.61 -20.90 -4.83
N PRO A 77 -1.56 -22.00 -5.59
CA PRO A 77 -2.56 -22.32 -6.59
C PRO A 77 -3.92 -22.72 -5.98
N GLN A 78 -4.01 -22.92 -4.66
CA GLN A 78 -5.29 -23.15 -3.99
C GLN A 78 -6.19 -21.90 -4.04
N TYR A 79 -5.60 -20.71 -3.93
CA TYR A 79 -6.33 -19.44 -3.83
C TYR A 79 -6.29 -18.62 -5.11
N TRP A 80 -5.20 -18.74 -5.87
CA TRP A 80 -4.91 -17.84 -6.99
C TRP A 80 -4.69 -18.62 -8.29
N HIS A 81 -5.12 -18.03 -9.40
CA HIS A 81 -4.69 -18.40 -10.74
C HIS A 81 -3.59 -17.44 -11.18
N LEU A 82 -2.37 -17.96 -11.36
CA LEU A 82 -1.24 -17.20 -11.90
C LEU A 82 -1.48 -16.95 -13.39
N THR A 83 -1.66 -15.68 -13.77
CA THR A 83 -1.85 -15.30 -15.17
C THR A 83 -0.53 -15.35 -15.93
N ARG A 84 -0.61 -15.40 -17.27
CA ARG A 84 0.58 -15.38 -18.15
C ARG A 84 1.45 -14.12 -17.97
N THR A 85 0.87 -13.04 -17.46
CA THR A 85 1.55 -11.76 -17.21
C THR A 85 2.13 -11.67 -15.80
N GLY A 86 2.02 -12.72 -14.97
CA GLY A 86 2.54 -12.73 -13.61
C GLY A 86 1.59 -12.18 -12.55
N GLY A 87 0.35 -11.87 -12.91
CA GLY A 87 -0.67 -11.42 -11.96
C GLY A 87 -1.39 -12.57 -11.27
N PHE A 88 -1.99 -12.31 -10.11
CA PHE A 88 -2.73 -13.32 -9.33
C PHE A 88 -4.21 -13.04 -9.39
N LEU A 89 -4.95 -13.83 -10.15
CA LEU A 89 -6.40 -13.74 -10.22
C LEU A 89 -7.03 -14.62 -9.14
N LEU A 90 -7.87 -14.05 -8.29
CA LEU A 90 -8.57 -14.81 -7.25
C LEU A 90 -9.41 -15.92 -7.90
N ARG A 91 -9.33 -17.14 -7.37
CA ARG A 91 -10.11 -18.26 -7.88
C ARG A 91 -11.59 -18.11 -7.54
N HIS A 92 -12.43 -18.57 -8.47
CA HIS A 92 -13.88 -18.61 -8.27
C HIS A 92 -14.23 -19.43 -7.02
N GLY A 93 -15.10 -18.87 -6.16
CA GLY A 93 -15.57 -19.50 -4.93
C GLY A 93 -14.60 -19.44 -3.74
N VAL A 94 -13.40 -18.89 -3.92
CA VAL A 94 -12.46 -18.63 -2.81
C VAL A 94 -12.84 -17.33 -2.12
N LYS A 95 -12.85 -17.35 -0.77
CA LYS A 95 -13.07 -16.12 0.01
C LYS A 95 -11.88 -15.17 -0.15
N PRO A 96 -12.10 -13.91 -0.51
CA PRO A 96 -11.03 -12.90 -0.59
C PRO A 96 -10.19 -12.79 0.69
N SER A 97 -10.82 -12.87 1.86
CA SER A 97 -10.15 -12.83 3.17
C SER A 97 -9.13 -13.94 3.31
N ASP A 98 -9.51 -15.17 2.97
CA ASP A 98 -8.68 -16.36 3.13
C ASP A 98 -7.48 -16.28 2.18
N ALA A 99 -7.71 -15.84 0.94
CA ALA A 99 -6.67 -15.69 -0.06
C ALA A 99 -5.62 -14.63 0.32
N ILE A 100 -6.05 -13.50 0.89
CA ILE A 100 -5.14 -12.44 1.36
C ILE A 100 -4.39 -12.88 2.62
N GLN A 101 -5.05 -13.53 3.59
CA GLN A 101 -4.39 -14.08 4.78
C GLN A 101 -3.36 -15.16 4.41
N ASP A 102 -3.67 -16.00 3.41
CA ASP A 102 -2.78 -17.08 2.95
C ASP A 102 -1.42 -16.55 2.47
N ILE A 103 -1.37 -15.34 1.89
CA ILE A 103 -0.11 -14.70 1.48
C ILE A 103 0.85 -14.53 2.66
N TYR A 104 0.33 -14.24 3.85
CA TYR A 104 1.13 -14.07 5.06
C TYR A 104 1.43 -15.42 5.73
N MET A 105 0.42 -16.29 5.85
CA MET A 105 0.52 -17.57 6.56
C MET A 105 1.35 -18.61 5.80
N ASN A 106 1.17 -18.70 4.48
CA ASN A 106 1.86 -19.62 3.60
C ASN A 106 2.87 -18.89 2.69
N SER A 107 3.46 -17.83 3.24
CA SER A 107 4.31 -16.86 2.55
C SER A 107 5.45 -17.43 1.69
N SER A 108 6.00 -18.60 2.01
CA SER A 108 7.02 -19.27 1.18
C SER A 108 6.53 -19.66 -0.23
N GLN A 109 5.22 -19.84 -0.39
CA GLN A 109 4.57 -20.13 -1.68
C GLN A 109 4.44 -18.91 -2.60
N TYR A 110 4.82 -17.72 -2.11
CA TYR A 110 4.57 -16.46 -2.79
C TYR A 110 5.86 -15.74 -3.17
N ALA A 111 5.86 -15.19 -4.38
CA ALA A 111 6.78 -14.13 -4.76
C ALA A 111 6.19 -13.23 -5.84
N PHE A 112 6.38 -11.92 -5.67
CA PHE A 112 5.78 -10.88 -6.49
C PHE A 112 6.62 -9.61 -6.43
N GLU A 113 6.30 -8.62 -7.27
CA GLU A 113 7.04 -7.36 -7.33
C GLU A 113 6.53 -6.34 -6.30
N CYS A 114 7.22 -5.20 -6.17
CA CYS A 114 7.02 -4.31 -5.02
C CYS A 114 5.73 -3.47 -5.06
N ALA A 115 5.14 -3.16 -6.23
CA ALA A 115 3.84 -2.48 -6.32
C ALA A 115 2.68 -3.40 -5.87
N THR A 116 2.68 -4.64 -6.37
CA THR A 116 1.75 -5.71 -5.96
C THR A 116 1.80 -5.92 -4.45
N ALA A 117 3.00 -5.88 -3.86
CA ALA A 117 3.16 -5.95 -2.42
C ALA A 117 2.42 -4.82 -1.66
N LYS A 118 2.35 -3.59 -2.21
CA LYS A 118 1.64 -2.48 -1.56
C LYS A 118 0.13 -2.64 -1.64
N VAL A 119 -0.38 -3.12 -2.77
CA VAL A 119 -1.80 -3.47 -2.92
C VAL A 119 -2.19 -4.58 -1.94
N ILE A 120 -1.37 -5.62 -1.78
CA ILE A 120 -1.58 -6.69 -0.78
C ILE A 120 -1.59 -6.11 0.63
N ILE A 121 -0.65 -5.23 0.97
CA ILE A 121 -0.61 -4.55 2.28
C ILE A 121 -1.89 -3.75 2.54
N TYR A 122 -2.42 -3.03 1.54
CA TYR A 122 -3.69 -2.33 1.69
C TYR A 122 -4.85 -3.29 1.93
N TYR A 123 -4.97 -4.35 1.13
CA TYR A 123 -6.02 -5.35 1.34
C TYR A 123 -5.94 -5.99 2.73
N HIS A 124 -4.75 -6.40 3.17
CA HIS A 124 -4.56 -6.99 4.49
C HIS A 124 -4.90 -6.01 5.61
N ALA A 125 -4.50 -4.74 5.49
CA ALA A 125 -4.82 -3.70 6.47
C ALA A 125 -6.32 -3.40 6.57
N VAL A 126 -7.00 -3.36 5.43
CA VAL A 126 -8.47 -3.19 5.34
C VAL A 126 -9.18 -4.41 5.91
N LEU A 127 -8.72 -5.62 5.60
CA LEU A 127 -9.26 -6.87 6.14
C LEU A 127 -9.19 -6.90 7.68
N ILE A 128 -8.04 -6.54 8.27
CA ILE A 128 -7.89 -6.48 9.73
C ILE A 128 -8.88 -5.48 10.35
N LEU A 129 -9.09 -4.33 9.69
CA LEU A 129 -9.93 -3.26 10.24
C LEU A 129 -11.43 -3.54 10.11
N MET A 130 -11.87 -4.03 8.95
CA MET A 130 -13.29 -4.18 8.59
C MET A 130 -13.83 -5.58 8.88
N GLY A 131 -12.95 -6.56 9.09
CA GLY A 131 -13.30 -7.95 9.33
C GLY A 131 -13.68 -8.72 8.05
N GLU A 132 -13.66 -10.04 8.14
CA GLU A 132 -13.83 -10.93 7.00
C GLU A 132 -15.17 -10.78 6.29
N SER A 133 -16.27 -10.63 7.05
CA SER A 133 -17.61 -10.57 6.47
C SER A 133 -17.76 -9.41 5.50
N LEU A 134 -17.38 -8.20 5.93
CA LEU A 134 -17.50 -7.01 5.10
C LEU A 134 -16.43 -7.00 4.00
N PHE A 135 -15.20 -7.43 4.31
CA PHE A 135 -14.14 -7.54 3.32
C PHE A 135 -14.53 -8.47 2.15
N ASN A 136 -15.09 -9.64 2.46
CA ASN A 136 -15.52 -10.61 1.45
C ASN A 136 -16.71 -10.11 0.63
N GLN A 137 -17.58 -9.28 1.22
CA GLN A 137 -18.68 -8.66 0.49
C GLN A 137 -18.18 -7.59 -0.48
N LEU A 138 -17.19 -6.78 -0.09
CA LEU A 138 -16.67 -5.70 -0.91
C LEU A 138 -15.74 -6.23 -2.00
N PHE A 139 -14.73 -7.03 -1.66
CA PHE A 139 -13.61 -7.33 -2.57
C PHE A 139 -13.71 -8.71 -3.23
N GLN A 140 -14.83 -9.00 -3.90
CA GLN A 140 -15.13 -10.35 -4.41
C GLN A 140 -14.25 -10.84 -5.57
N ASN A 141 -13.66 -9.92 -6.34
CA ASN A 141 -13.00 -10.23 -7.61
C ASN A 141 -11.59 -9.62 -7.63
N ILE A 142 -10.76 -10.00 -6.66
CA ILE A 142 -9.38 -9.47 -6.54
C ILE A 142 -8.53 -9.98 -7.69
N TYR A 143 -7.85 -9.05 -8.35
CA TYR A 143 -6.73 -9.32 -9.23
C TYR A 143 -5.51 -8.57 -8.69
N LEU A 144 -4.40 -9.28 -8.41
CA LEU A 144 -3.17 -8.66 -7.92
C LEU A 144 -2.18 -8.56 -9.07
N TYR A 145 -1.97 -7.36 -9.58
CA TYR A 145 -0.99 -7.09 -10.64
C TYR A 145 -0.57 -5.62 -10.60
N SER A 146 0.70 -5.37 -10.28
CA SER A 146 1.21 -4.01 -10.08
C SER A 146 0.31 -3.23 -9.11
N TRP A 147 -0.16 -2.06 -9.52
CA TRP A 147 -1.07 -1.20 -8.79
C TRP A 147 -2.55 -1.44 -9.13
N HIS A 148 -2.86 -2.46 -9.92
CA HIS A 148 -4.25 -2.85 -10.14
C HIS A 148 -4.89 -3.28 -8.81
N ALA A 149 -6.03 -2.68 -8.54
CA ALA A 149 -6.78 -2.85 -7.32
C ALA A 149 -8.26 -2.67 -7.60
N ASP A 150 -9.06 -3.22 -6.71
CA ASP A 150 -10.49 -2.99 -6.66
C ASP A 150 -10.77 -1.48 -6.43
N PRO A 151 -11.68 -0.85 -7.21
CA PRO A 151 -11.97 0.58 -7.09
C PRO A 151 -12.37 1.04 -5.69
N ASP A 152 -12.96 0.17 -4.87
CA ASP A 152 -13.36 0.51 -3.50
C ASP A 152 -12.16 0.77 -2.57
N LEU A 153 -10.93 0.39 -2.95
CA LEU A 153 -9.74 0.84 -2.23
C LEU A 153 -9.47 2.35 -2.46
N GLY A 154 -9.95 2.92 -3.57
CA GLY A 154 -9.80 4.33 -3.92
C GLY A 154 -8.35 4.81 -3.85
N ILE A 155 -7.42 4.08 -4.46
CA ILE A 155 -6.00 4.42 -4.41
C ILE A 155 -5.73 5.68 -5.25
N GLU A 156 -5.13 6.69 -4.64
CA GLU A 156 -4.83 7.96 -5.29
C GLU A 156 -3.40 8.43 -4.98
N PRO A 157 -2.73 9.10 -5.94
CA PRO A 157 -1.47 9.78 -5.69
C PRO A 157 -1.74 11.17 -5.10
N THR A 158 -0.85 11.64 -4.24
CA THR A 158 -0.81 13.00 -3.70
C THR A 158 0.62 13.50 -3.75
N TYR A 159 0.81 14.75 -4.18
CA TYR A 159 2.13 15.40 -4.18
C TYR A 159 2.31 16.20 -2.90
N THR A 160 3.20 15.74 -2.02
CA THR A 160 3.51 16.40 -0.74
C THR A 160 4.93 16.11 -0.28
N GLY A 161 5.53 17.05 0.44
CA GLY A 161 6.79 16.85 1.16
C GLY A 161 6.60 16.37 2.62
N HIS A 162 5.35 16.26 3.07
CA HIS A 162 5.00 15.87 4.44
C HIS A 162 4.41 14.46 4.47
N PHE A 163 5.22 13.49 4.91
CA PHE A 163 4.83 12.08 4.94
C PHE A 163 4.26 11.69 6.30
N LEU A 164 3.15 10.97 6.27
CA LEU A 164 2.51 10.40 7.44
C LEU A 164 2.85 8.91 7.55
N PRO A 165 2.97 8.35 8.78
CA PRO A 165 3.04 6.91 8.94
C PRO A 165 1.85 6.20 8.25
N GLY A 166 2.14 5.10 7.56
CA GLY A 166 1.18 4.37 6.72
C GLY A 166 1.09 4.88 5.28
N ASP A 167 1.73 5.99 4.92
CA ASP A 167 1.87 6.40 3.53
C ASP A 167 2.72 5.40 2.73
N VAL A 168 2.43 5.24 1.44
CA VAL A 168 3.36 4.61 0.50
C VAL A 168 4.08 5.70 -0.28
N VAL A 169 5.39 5.80 -0.08
CA VAL A 169 6.28 6.72 -0.80
C VAL A 169 7.04 6.00 -1.90
N TYR A 170 7.70 6.76 -2.77
CA TYR A 170 8.55 6.21 -3.82
C TYR A 170 9.98 6.77 -3.77
N PHE A 171 10.96 5.87 -3.69
CA PHE A 171 12.37 6.17 -3.89
C PHE A 171 12.71 5.98 -5.37
N ASN A 172 13.00 7.07 -6.08
CA ASN A 172 13.35 7.03 -7.50
C ASN A 172 14.85 6.77 -7.67
N ASN A 173 15.22 5.91 -8.63
CA ASN A 173 16.60 5.69 -9.06
C ASN A 173 16.73 6.09 -10.54
N PRO A 174 17.01 7.38 -10.83
CA PRO A 174 16.94 7.92 -12.19
C PRO A 174 17.96 7.27 -13.14
N ASP A 175 19.11 6.85 -12.62
CA ASP A 175 20.23 6.27 -13.36
C ASP A 175 20.30 4.74 -13.25
N PHE A 176 19.19 4.06 -12.96
CA PHE A 176 19.16 2.60 -12.83
C PHE A 176 19.73 1.89 -14.07
N ASN A 177 20.36 0.72 -13.88
CA ASN A 177 20.85 -0.10 -14.99
C ASN A 177 19.65 -0.68 -15.79
N PRO A 178 19.51 -0.39 -17.11
CA PRO A 178 18.40 -0.89 -17.93
C PRO A 178 18.30 -2.43 -18.00
N GLN A 179 19.38 -3.16 -17.77
CA GLN A 179 19.39 -4.62 -17.72
C GLN A 179 18.74 -5.19 -16.44
N THR A 180 18.58 -4.35 -15.41
CA THR A 180 17.92 -4.71 -14.16
C THR A 180 16.82 -3.69 -13.82
N PRO A 181 15.75 -3.63 -14.64
CA PRO A 181 14.75 -2.56 -14.58
C PRO A 181 13.89 -2.54 -13.31
N GLN A 182 13.94 -3.59 -12.50
CA GLN A 182 13.35 -3.64 -11.17
C GLN A 182 14.00 -2.66 -10.17
N TRP A 183 15.22 -2.21 -10.45
CA TRP A 183 15.95 -1.24 -9.61
C TRP A 183 15.73 0.22 -10.02
N ARG A 184 14.72 0.50 -10.86
CA ARG A 184 14.30 1.87 -11.22
C ARG A 184 13.85 2.71 -10.03
N GLY A 185 13.51 2.06 -8.94
CA GLY A 185 13.09 2.67 -7.70
C GLY A 185 12.44 1.63 -6.80
N GLU A 186 11.88 2.11 -5.70
CA GLU A 186 11.25 1.28 -4.69
C GLU A 186 10.03 1.98 -4.10
N ASN A 187 8.88 1.28 -4.14
CA ASN A 187 7.70 1.66 -3.37
C ASN A 187 7.92 1.27 -1.91
N ALA A 188 7.70 2.16 -0.95
CA ALA A 188 7.97 1.87 0.46
C ALA A 188 6.90 2.40 1.41
N VAL A 189 6.53 1.60 2.42
CA VAL A 189 5.58 2.01 3.48
C VAL A 189 6.34 2.78 4.55
N VAL A 190 5.87 3.98 4.92
CA VAL A 190 6.43 4.77 6.03
C VAL A 190 6.01 4.16 7.37
N LEU A 191 6.98 3.76 8.21
CA LEU A 191 6.70 3.01 9.44
C LEU A 191 6.57 3.88 10.70
N GLY A 192 6.93 5.16 10.62
CA GLY A 192 6.77 6.16 11.68
C GLY A 192 7.93 6.29 12.68
N ASP A 193 8.95 5.43 12.56
CA ASP A 193 10.17 5.41 13.38
C ASP A 193 11.41 5.86 12.58
N GLY A 194 11.21 6.59 11.49
CA GLY A 194 12.27 6.98 10.55
C GLY A 194 12.67 5.88 9.55
N THR A 195 12.01 4.73 9.60
CA THR A 195 12.24 3.61 8.67
C THR A 195 11.10 3.40 7.68
N TYR A 196 11.42 2.66 6.63
CA TYR A 196 10.54 2.38 5.50
C TYR A 196 10.59 0.89 5.18
N PHE A 197 9.46 0.30 4.80
CA PHE A 197 9.42 -1.07 4.29
C PHE A 197 9.33 -1.10 2.77
N GLY A 198 10.42 -1.51 2.11
CA GLY A 198 10.51 -1.83 0.68
C GLY A 198 10.47 -3.34 0.46
N HIS A 199 9.61 -3.84 -0.43
CA HIS A 199 9.51 -5.28 -0.66
C HIS A 199 10.70 -5.75 -1.50
N GLY A 200 11.54 -6.62 -0.92
CA GLY A 200 12.82 -7.04 -1.49
C GLY A 200 14.05 -6.35 -0.88
N LEU A 201 13.88 -5.15 -0.32
CA LEU A 201 14.91 -4.46 0.47
C LEU A 201 14.76 -4.66 1.98
N GLY A 202 13.54 -4.93 2.45
CA GLY A 202 13.18 -5.03 3.86
C GLY A 202 12.97 -3.66 4.50
N ILE A 203 13.09 -3.63 5.83
CA ILE A 203 13.00 -2.39 6.62
C ILE A 203 14.36 -1.68 6.63
N LYS A 204 14.40 -0.42 6.19
CA LYS A 204 15.61 0.41 6.07
C LYS A 204 15.32 1.89 6.36
N THR A 205 16.35 2.67 6.70
CA THR A 205 16.26 4.14 6.67
C THR A 205 16.23 4.66 5.23
N ALA A 206 15.91 5.94 5.04
CA ALA A 206 15.94 6.57 3.71
C ALA A 206 17.34 6.50 3.07
N GLU A 207 18.39 6.76 3.85
CA GLU A 207 19.78 6.72 3.39
C GLU A 207 20.17 5.31 2.94
N GLN A 208 19.74 4.30 3.69
CA GLN A 208 19.99 2.89 3.36
C GLN A 208 19.21 2.45 2.11
N MET A 209 17.97 2.91 1.91
CA MET A 209 17.21 2.70 0.68
C MET A 209 17.93 3.32 -0.53
N ILE A 210 18.32 4.59 -0.42
CA ILE A 210 19.04 5.33 -1.46
C ILE A 210 20.38 4.65 -1.78
N HIS A 211 21.13 4.25 -0.76
CA HIS A 211 22.39 3.54 -0.94
C HIS A 211 22.20 2.23 -1.72
N ALA A 212 21.20 1.42 -1.35
CA ALA A 212 20.91 0.15 -2.03
C ALA A 212 20.57 0.35 -3.51
N LEU A 213 19.76 1.37 -3.84
CA LEU A 213 19.41 1.73 -5.21
C LEU A 213 20.63 2.23 -6.01
N ASN A 214 21.49 3.04 -5.38
CA ASN A 214 22.69 3.58 -6.02
C ASN A 214 23.70 2.50 -6.43
N GLN A 215 23.73 1.35 -5.75
CA GLN A 215 24.55 0.19 -6.12
C GLN A 215 24.08 -0.50 -7.41
N ARG A 216 22.92 -0.11 -7.94
CA ARG A 216 22.28 -0.71 -9.13
C ARG A 216 22.14 0.27 -10.28
N ARG A 217 22.89 1.37 -10.24
CA ARG A 217 22.98 2.34 -11.34
C ARG A 217 23.77 1.78 -12.52
N ARG A 218 23.57 2.38 -13.69
CA ARG A 218 24.43 2.18 -14.85
C ARG A 218 25.86 2.67 -14.53
N PRO A 219 26.91 2.01 -15.06
CA PRO A 219 28.29 2.45 -14.82
C PRO A 219 28.54 3.89 -15.31
N GLY A 220 29.36 4.64 -14.57
CA GLY A 220 29.80 5.99 -14.98
C GLY A 220 28.82 7.13 -14.71
N THR A 221 27.72 6.88 -13.99
CA THR A 221 26.71 7.91 -13.71
C THR A 221 26.65 8.34 -12.26
N ASN A 222 26.31 9.62 -12.07
CA ASN A 222 26.46 10.30 -10.80
C ASN A 222 25.14 10.77 -10.17
N GLN A 223 24.00 10.70 -10.87
CA GLN A 223 22.72 11.09 -10.26
C GLN A 223 22.34 10.06 -9.20
N SER A 224 22.16 10.53 -7.97
CA SER A 224 21.75 9.67 -6.86
C SER A 224 20.27 9.32 -6.96
N ALA A 225 19.91 8.15 -6.47
CA ALA A 225 18.54 7.87 -6.05
C ALA A 225 18.10 8.87 -4.96
N TYR A 226 16.79 9.11 -4.88
CA TYR A 226 16.20 10.09 -3.96
C TYR A 226 14.74 9.72 -3.62
N LEU A 227 14.27 10.19 -2.47
CA LEU A 227 12.86 10.10 -2.08
C LEU A 227 12.07 11.17 -2.84
N THR A 228 11.03 10.75 -3.58
CA THR A 228 10.15 11.67 -4.31
C THR A 228 9.12 12.33 -3.39
N ASN A 229 8.39 13.31 -3.90
CA ASN A 229 7.24 13.92 -3.23
C ASN A 229 5.90 13.23 -3.58
N VAL A 230 5.93 12.08 -4.25
CA VAL A 230 4.72 11.31 -4.59
C VAL A 230 4.39 10.39 -3.43
N VAL A 231 3.16 10.50 -2.94
CA VAL A 231 2.59 9.65 -1.90
C VAL A 231 1.36 8.95 -2.45
N THR A 232 1.27 7.65 -2.25
CA THR A 232 0.10 6.84 -2.60
C THR A 232 -0.66 6.47 -1.33
N ARG A 233 -1.99 6.66 -1.33
CA ARG A 233 -2.88 6.38 -0.20
C ARG A 233 -4.16 5.70 -0.70
N PRO A 234 -4.75 4.76 0.06
CA PRO A 234 -6.13 4.37 -0.16
C PRO A 234 -7.08 5.49 0.28
N SER A 235 -8.31 5.49 -0.21
CA SER A 235 -9.31 6.50 0.15
C SER A 235 -9.88 6.21 1.54
N PHE A 236 -9.23 6.75 2.58
CA PHE A 236 -9.62 6.54 3.98
C PHE A 236 -11.09 6.89 4.24
N LYS A 237 -11.57 8.01 3.68
CA LYS A 237 -12.94 8.50 3.87
C LYS A 237 -13.97 7.59 3.19
N HIS A 238 -13.66 7.13 1.98
CA HIS A 238 -14.53 6.23 1.25
C HIS A 238 -14.65 4.88 1.96
N LEU A 239 -13.52 4.30 2.38
CA LEU A 239 -13.48 3.06 3.16
C LEU A 239 -14.19 3.20 4.52
N ALA A 240 -14.05 4.33 5.20
CA ALA A 240 -14.79 4.63 6.43
C ALA A 240 -16.31 4.63 6.18
N LYS A 241 -16.76 5.25 5.09
CA LYS A 241 -18.19 5.27 4.71
C LYS A 241 -18.71 3.87 4.41
N LEU A 242 -17.95 3.06 3.67
CA LEU A 242 -18.29 1.67 3.38
C LEU A 242 -18.37 0.83 4.67
N SER A 243 -17.48 1.09 5.62
CA SER A 243 -17.46 0.40 6.92
C SER A 243 -18.64 0.75 7.83
N MET A 244 -19.17 1.97 7.73
CA MET A 244 -20.24 2.46 8.61
C MET A 244 -21.65 2.29 8.01
N SER A 245 -21.75 2.15 6.69
CA SER A 245 -23.02 1.93 6.01
C SER A 245 -23.35 0.44 6.02
N GLN A 246 -24.57 0.03 6.39
CA GLN A 246 -25.00 -1.34 6.14
C GLN A 246 -25.13 -1.52 4.62
N PRO A 247 -24.35 -2.43 4.00
CA PRO A 247 -24.38 -2.59 2.56
C PRO A 247 -25.64 -3.34 2.15
N SER A 248 -26.72 -2.57 1.93
CA SER A 248 -27.84 -3.02 1.12
C SER A 248 -27.42 -2.87 -0.35
N TYR A 249 -27.48 -3.98 -1.09
CA TYR A 249 -27.16 -4.14 -2.51
C TYR A 249 -25.72 -4.49 -2.90
N SER A 250 -25.65 -5.51 -3.76
CA SER A 250 -24.54 -5.79 -4.67
C SER A 250 -24.25 -4.52 -5.48
N ILE A 251 -23.09 -3.91 -5.24
CA ILE A 251 -22.65 -2.76 -6.02
C ILE A 251 -22.06 -3.32 -7.31
N TYR A 252 -22.81 -3.23 -8.40
CA TYR A 252 -22.21 -3.27 -9.73
C TYR A 252 -21.16 -2.16 -9.80
N LYS A 253 -19.90 -2.52 -9.61
CA LYS A 253 -18.76 -1.62 -9.77
C LYS A 253 -18.05 -1.93 -11.08
N TYR A 254 -17.73 -0.87 -11.82
CA TYR A 254 -16.88 -0.99 -12.98
C TYR A 254 -15.48 -1.35 -12.51
N GLN A 255 -15.07 -2.60 -12.74
CA GLN A 255 -13.68 -2.95 -12.55
C GLN A 255 -12.85 -2.22 -13.59
N HIS A 256 -11.76 -1.58 -13.15
CA HIS A 256 -10.79 -1.04 -14.09
C HIS A 256 -10.26 -2.18 -14.97
N LEU A 257 -10.15 -1.96 -16.27
CA LEU A 257 -9.46 -2.91 -17.15
C LEU A 257 -8.02 -3.07 -16.64
N GLY A 258 -7.62 -4.30 -16.34
CA GLY A 258 -6.25 -4.58 -15.92
C GLY A 258 -5.28 -4.33 -17.09
N VAL A 259 -4.53 -3.22 -17.05
CA VAL A 259 -3.55 -2.91 -18.09
C VAL A 259 -2.21 -3.56 -17.76
N HIS A 260 -1.85 -4.57 -18.54
CA HIS A 260 -0.62 -5.34 -18.34
C HIS A 260 0.60 -4.64 -18.95
N HIS A 261 1.18 -3.67 -18.23
CA HIS A 261 2.33 -2.88 -18.67
C HIS A 261 3.72 -3.56 -18.52
N ASN A 262 3.81 -4.66 -17.76
CA ASN A 262 5.02 -5.42 -17.44
C ASN A 262 6.21 -4.56 -16.94
N LYS A 263 5.93 -3.52 -16.14
CA LYS A 263 6.95 -2.65 -15.52
C LYS A 263 6.99 -2.88 -14.01
N ASN A 264 8.03 -3.54 -13.52
CA ASN A 264 8.22 -3.76 -12.09
C ASN A 264 8.56 -2.44 -11.39
N SER A 265 8.14 -2.31 -10.13
CA SER A 265 8.58 -1.24 -9.23
C SER A 265 8.27 0.19 -9.71
N ILE A 266 7.20 0.38 -10.49
CA ILE A 266 6.75 1.74 -10.84
C ILE A 266 5.94 2.36 -9.68
N PRO A 267 5.96 3.69 -9.52
CA PRO A 267 5.05 4.38 -8.61
C PRO A 267 3.61 4.40 -9.14
N PHE A 268 2.65 4.68 -8.27
CA PHE A 268 1.22 4.69 -8.64
C PHE A 268 0.89 5.78 -9.67
N ASP A 269 1.48 6.97 -9.55
CA ASP A 269 1.24 8.06 -10.52
C ASP A 269 1.73 7.70 -11.93
N GLN A 270 2.83 6.94 -12.04
CA GLN A 270 3.24 6.36 -13.31
C GLN A 270 2.25 5.29 -13.81
N TYR A 271 1.66 4.50 -12.91
CA TYR A 271 0.67 3.49 -13.27
C TYR A 271 -0.60 4.10 -13.87
N VAL A 272 -1.06 5.25 -13.36
CA VAL A 272 -2.27 5.94 -13.85
C VAL A 272 -2.21 6.27 -15.35
N PHE A 273 -1.03 6.52 -15.91
CA PHE A 273 -0.88 6.76 -17.37
C PHE A 273 -1.18 5.54 -18.25
N TYR A 274 -1.33 4.35 -17.67
CA TYR A 274 -1.72 3.15 -18.40
C TYR A 274 -3.22 2.86 -18.35
N LEU A 275 -4.00 3.56 -17.50
CA LEU A 275 -5.46 3.40 -17.38
C LEU A 275 -6.21 4.17 -18.47
#